data_AF-J3MQE5-F1
#
_entry.id   AF-J3MQE5-F1
#
_cell.length_a   1.000
_cell.length_b   1.000
_cell.length_c   1.000
_cell.angle_alpha   90.00
_cell.angle_beta   90.00
_cell.angle_gamma   90.00
#
_symmetry.space_group_name_H-M   'P 1'
#
loop_
_entity.id
_entity.type
_entity.pdbx_description
1 polymer ?
#
loop_
_entity_poly.entity_id
_entity_poly.type
_entity_poly.pdbx_seq_one_letter_code
_entity_poly.pdbx_strand_id
1 'polypeptide(L)'
;MDCSNGEVQHQWIEDVKSGGAVPFLEPDNCPNGWATPPGDTFMVRGPEYLTTKVKIPGGEYLLKPLGFDWMKSPGKICEVLNNKNHRVRKAIDGEVSHGNQPFVWAFNLQLPSKDNYSAIFYFVSLEPVPEGSLVDQFLKGDETFRKSRLKLIANIVKGPWIVRTAVGEQAICILGRALSCKYIQGSNFIEIDVDVGSSIVANAIVHLAFGSVQTLTVDLAFLIEGQAESELPERILGAVRFAELNPGSAGVYEVPSEEQQESAPFLPARLWQGFSNMLHNPGNAREPSSSSQSTNGSLHREDVDENTTRNLNKDDVDGNTTRSLHKEDLDDNTTGSLHKEDANEKTAANLFQEDGYESATGSFHEEDTEEDTNGSSHKGDADENTK
;
A
#
# COMPACT_ATOMS: atom_id res chain seq x y z
N MET A 1 20.35 21.17 -32.43
CA MET A 1 18.94 20.84 -32.74
C MET A 1 18.66 19.57 -31.96
N ASP A 2 18.20 19.69 -30.72
CA ASP A 2 18.01 18.56 -29.81
C ASP A 2 16.72 18.71 -28.97
N CYS A 3 15.78 19.53 -29.46
CA CYS A 3 14.53 19.81 -28.76
C CYS A 3 13.47 18.69 -28.94
N SER A 4 13.66 17.77 -29.89
CA SER A 4 12.64 16.76 -30.23
C SER A 4 12.71 15.47 -29.41
N ASN A 5 13.85 15.16 -28.78
CA ASN A 5 13.98 13.92 -28.00
C ASN A 5 13.39 14.03 -26.58
N GLY A 6 13.47 15.21 -25.95
CA GLY A 6 12.89 15.43 -24.62
C GLY A 6 11.36 15.52 -24.62
N GLU A 7 10.75 15.99 -25.71
CA GLU A 7 9.29 16.10 -25.85
C GLU A 7 8.63 14.72 -26.00
N VAL A 8 9.24 13.80 -26.76
CA VAL A 8 8.71 12.44 -26.95
C VAL A 8 8.89 11.58 -25.70
N GLN A 9 10.01 11.74 -24.97
CA GLN A 9 10.33 10.96 -23.76
C GLN A 9 9.32 11.18 -22.61
N HIS A 10 8.55 12.26 -22.67
CA HIS A 10 7.52 12.57 -21.67
C HIS A 10 6.07 12.42 -22.17
N GLN A 11 5.83 12.24 -23.47
CA GLN A 11 4.46 12.13 -24.00
C GLN A 11 3.69 10.94 -23.41
N TRP A 12 4.34 9.78 -23.31
CA TRP A 12 3.71 8.58 -22.75
C TRP A 12 3.28 8.78 -21.28
N ILE A 13 4.01 9.59 -20.51
CA ILE A 13 3.64 9.94 -19.13
C ILE A 13 2.34 10.74 -19.15
N GLU A 14 2.22 11.74 -20.01
CA GLU A 14 1.00 12.55 -20.14
C GLU A 14 -0.18 11.72 -20.67
N ASP A 15 0.06 10.78 -21.57
CA ASP A 15 -0.96 9.84 -22.06
C ASP A 15 -1.46 8.92 -20.92
N VAL A 16 -0.55 8.43 -20.06
CA VAL A 16 -0.95 7.61 -18.90
C VAL A 16 -1.64 8.46 -17.83
N LYS A 17 -1.21 9.70 -17.57
CA LYS A 17 -1.90 10.59 -16.63
C LYS A 17 -3.33 10.88 -17.04
N SER A 18 -3.54 11.14 -18.33
CA SER A 18 -4.85 11.51 -18.89
C SER A 18 -5.77 10.32 -19.21
N GLY A 19 -5.23 9.11 -19.33
CA GLY A 19 -6.01 7.91 -19.68
C GLY A 19 -6.83 7.27 -18.56
N GLY A 20 -6.78 7.82 -17.33
CA GLY A 20 -7.53 7.32 -16.17
C GLY A 20 -8.95 7.86 -16.10
N ALA A 21 -9.83 7.23 -15.31
CA ALA A 21 -11.22 7.69 -15.14
C ALA A 21 -11.34 9.01 -14.34
N VAL A 22 -10.28 9.39 -13.62
CA VAL A 22 -10.22 10.58 -12.79
C VAL A 22 -9.21 11.55 -13.43
N PRO A 23 -9.60 12.80 -13.71
CA PRO A 23 -8.73 13.75 -14.42
C PRO A 23 -7.54 14.19 -13.55
N PHE A 24 -6.37 14.32 -14.18
CA PHE A 24 -5.20 14.96 -13.59
C PHE A 24 -5.36 16.49 -13.65
N LEU A 25 -5.28 17.16 -12.51
CA LEU A 25 -5.53 18.60 -12.37
C LEU A 25 -4.44 19.26 -11.51
N GLU A 26 -4.49 20.59 -11.42
CA GLU A 26 -3.63 21.36 -10.52
C GLU A 26 -4.06 21.18 -9.05
N PRO A 27 -3.12 21.08 -8.08
CA PRO A 27 -3.45 20.81 -6.68
C PRO A 27 -4.44 21.80 -6.06
N ASP A 28 -4.32 23.10 -6.38
CA ASP A 28 -5.16 24.17 -5.83
C ASP A 28 -6.57 24.19 -6.44
N ASN A 29 -6.79 23.49 -7.56
CA ASN A 29 -8.07 23.40 -8.25
C ASN A 29 -8.28 21.98 -8.79
N CYS A 30 -8.51 21.04 -7.87
CA CYS A 30 -8.62 19.61 -8.17
C CYS A 30 -10.04 19.03 -7.91
N PRO A 31 -11.15 19.63 -8.35
CA PRO A 31 -12.48 19.06 -8.08
C PRO A 31 -12.69 17.74 -8.82
N ASN A 32 -13.16 16.70 -8.12
CA ASN A 32 -13.38 15.35 -8.67
C ASN A 32 -12.14 14.77 -9.40
N GLY A 33 -10.94 15.23 -9.03
CA GLY A 33 -9.70 14.96 -9.74
C GLY A 33 -8.64 14.34 -8.86
N TRP A 34 -7.47 14.14 -9.47
CA TRP A 34 -6.24 13.85 -8.76
C TRP A 34 -5.13 14.82 -9.20
N ALA A 35 -4.15 15.05 -8.34
CA ALA A 35 -3.06 15.99 -8.57
C ALA A 35 -1.80 15.55 -7.84
N THR A 36 -0.70 16.28 -8.07
CA THR A 36 0.56 16.11 -7.33
C THR A 36 0.72 17.26 -6.35
N PRO A 37 0.42 17.07 -5.05
CA PRO A 37 0.49 18.14 -4.06
C PRO A 37 1.94 18.63 -3.86
N PRO A 38 2.18 19.81 -3.28
CA PRO A 38 3.53 20.26 -2.93
C PRO A 38 4.15 19.35 -1.86
N GLY A 39 5.42 18.95 -2.02
CA GLY A 39 6.06 18.03 -1.07
C GLY A 39 6.30 18.62 0.32
N ASP A 40 6.37 19.95 0.40
CA ASP A 40 6.55 20.68 1.66
C ASP A 40 5.34 20.60 2.60
N THR A 41 4.19 20.11 2.12
CA THR A 41 3.03 19.84 3.00
C THR A 41 3.21 18.59 3.85
N PHE A 42 4.22 17.77 3.57
CA PHE A 42 4.50 16.56 4.33
C PHE A 42 5.77 16.77 5.18
N MET A 43 5.67 16.48 6.48
CA MET A 43 6.80 16.57 7.40
C MET A 43 7.50 15.22 7.51
N VAL A 44 8.79 15.19 7.17
CA VAL A 44 9.63 13.98 7.15
C VAL A 44 10.76 14.08 8.17
N ARG A 45 11.40 12.97 8.54
CA ARG A 45 12.53 12.98 9.48
C ARG A 45 13.69 13.80 8.91
N GLY A 46 14.13 14.83 9.64
CA GLY A 46 15.28 15.65 9.26
C GLY A 46 16.62 14.92 9.40
N PRO A 47 17.74 15.55 8.98
CA PRO A 47 19.05 14.90 8.93
C PRO A 47 19.52 14.37 10.30
N GLU A 48 19.26 15.14 11.37
CA GLU A 48 19.60 14.76 12.75
C GLU A 48 18.38 14.23 13.53
N TYR A 49 17.36 13.68 12.86
CA TYR A 49 16.12 13.27 13.54
C TYR A 49 16.35 12.25 14.66
N LEU A 50 17.30 11.32 14.51
CA LEU A 50 17.51 10.28 15.51
C LEU A 50 17.86 10.87 16.89
N THR A 51 18.54 12.02 16.92
CA THR A 51 18.92 12.74 18.15
C THR A 51 17.95 13.87 18.49
N THR A 52 17.52 14.65 17.50
CA THR A 52 16.73 15.88 17.71
C THR A 52 15.22 15.67 17.69
N LYS A 53 14.74 14.58 17.08
CA LYS A 53 13.32 14.33 16.75
C LYS A 53 12.67 15.42 15.89
N VAL A 54 13.46 16.27 15.23
CA VAL A 54 12.95 17.37 14.40
C VAL A 54 12.60 16.88 12.99
N LYS A 55 11.35 17.11 12.59
CA LYS A 55 10.88 16.88 11.21
C LYS A 55 11.05 18.14 10.38
N ILE A 56 11.27 17.99 9.08
CA ILE A 56 11.42 19.07 8.09
C ILE A 56 10.40 18.89 6.96
N PRO A 57 10.09 19.94 6.18
CA PRO A 57 9.33 19.79 4.94
C PRO A 57 10.00 18.80 3.99
N GLY A 58 9.20 17.97 3.33
CA GLY A 58 9.69 16.82 2.55
C GLY A 58 10.33 17.16 1.20
N GLY A 59 10.06 18.36 0.64
CA GLY A 59 10.67 18.81 -0.60
C GLY A 59 10.35 17.94 -1.82
N GLU A 60 11.32 17.82 -2.73
CA GLU A 60 11.15 17.13 -4.01
C GLU A 60 11.01 15.60 -3.87
N TYR A 61 10.11 15.04 -4.68
CA TYR A 61 9.86 13.61 -4.80
C TYR A 61 10.96 12.89 -5.58
N LEU A 62 11.23 11.64 -5.20
CA LEU A 62 12.18 10.78 -5.92
C LEU A 62 11.61 10.27 -7.25
N LEU A 63 10.29 10.09 -7.34
CA LEU A 63 9.60 9.54 -8.50
C LEU A 63 8.64 10.57 -9.09
N LYS A 64 8.49 10.53 -10.42
CA LYS A 64 7.52 11.36 -11.14
C LYS A 64 6.11 10.73 -11.06
N PRO A 65 5.04 11.52 -10.95
CA PRO A 65 3.67 10.99 -11.05
C PRO A 65 3.44 10.43 -12.45
N LEU A 66 2.89 9.22 -12.53
CA LEU A 66 2.60 8.55 -13.80
C LEU A 66 1.09 8.42 -14.05
N GLY A 67 0.29 8.11 -13.04
CA GLY A 67 -1.14 7.94 -13.23
C GLY A 67 -1.89 7.63 -11.95
N PHE A 68 -3.21 7.69 -12.04
CA PHE A 68 -4.12 7.30 -10.99
C PHE A 68 -5.30 6.55 -11.59
N ASP A 69 -5.61 5.38 -11.03
CA ASP A 69 -6.79 4.59 -11.38
C ASP A 69 -7.71 4.43 -10.18
N TRP A 70 -8.96 4.85 -10.36
CA TRP A 70 -10.08 4.60 -9.45
C TRP A 70 -10.95 3.51 -10.04
N MET A 71 -10.88 2.30 -9.47
CA MET A 71 -11.50 1.11 -10.05
C MET A 71 -12.39 0.40 -9.04
N LYS A 72 -13.33 -0.40 -9.56
CA LYS A 72 -14.18 -1.30 -8.78
C LYS A 72 -14.32 -2.67 -9.42
N SER A 73 -14.50 -3.70 -8.60
CA SER A 73 -14.87 -5.03 -9.06
C SER A 73 -15.64 -5.81 -7.97
N PRO A 74 -16.30 -6.93 -8.30
CA PRO A 74 -16.93 -7.79 -7.30
C PRO A 74 -15.93 -8.37 -6.28
N GLY A 75 -14.65 -8.51 -6.65
CA GLY A 75 -13.57 -9.03 -5.81
C GLY A 75 -12.43 -8.05 -5.60
N LYS A 76 -11.42 -8.44 -4.82
CA LYS A 76 -10.20 -7.64 -4.69
C LYS A 76 -9.47 -7.56 -6.03
N ILE A 77 -9.04 -6.36 -6.40
CA ILE A 77 -8.20 -6.13 -7.58
C ILE A 77 -6.75 -6.23 -7.12
N CYS A 78 -6.02 -7.19 -7.65
CA CYS A 78 -4.63 -7.48 -7.28
C CYS A 78 -3.77 -7.66 -8.54
N GLU A 79 -2.46 -7.46 -8.40
CA GLU A 79 -1.45 -7.72 -9.44
C GLU A 79 -1.77 -7.05 -10.80
N VAL A 80 -2.24 -5.81 -10.76
CA VAL A 80 -2.72 -5.06 -11.91
C VAL A 80 -1.64 -4.92 -12.99
N LEU A 81 -0.38 -4.77 -12.60
CA LEU A 81 0.74 -4.68 -13.53
C LEU A 81 1.19 -6.03 -14.09
N ASN A 82 0.72 -7.18 -13.57
CA ASN A 82 0.89 -8.48 -14.22
C ASN A 82 -0.06 -8.66 -15.43
N ASN A 83 -1.16 -7.92 -15.46
CA ASN A 83 -2.09 -7.94 -16.58
C ASN A 83 -1.53 -7.13 -17.77
N LYS A 84 -1.05 -7.83 -18.81
CA LYS A 84 -0.54 -7.22 -20.05
C LYS A 84 -1.54 -6.35 -20.80
N ASN A 85 -2.84 -6.50 -20.51
CA ASN A 85 -3.88 -5.66 -21.10
C ASN A 85 -4.14 -4.37 -20.33
N HIS A 86 -3.61 -4.24 -19.11
CA HIS A 86 -3.75 -3.04 -18.29
C HIS A 86 -3.09 -1.84 -18.97
N ARG A 87 -3.74 -0.67 -18.92
CA ARG A 87 -3.30 0.53 -19.67
C ARG A 87 -1.88 0.97 -19.28
N VAL A 88 -1.58 0.96 -17.98
CA VAL A 88 -0.24 1.32 -17.48
C VAL A 88 0.77 0.26 -17.89
N ARG A 89 0.40 -1.02 -17.83
CA ARG A 89 1.31 -2.11 -18.22
C ARG A 89 1.67 -2.02 -19.70
N LYS A 90 0.69 -1.77 -20.58
CA LYS A 90 0.92 -1.53 -22.01
C LYS A 90 1.85 -0.35 -22.27
N ALA A 91 1.69 0.75 -21.53
CA ALA A 91 2.57 1.91 -21.68
C ALA A 91 4.01 1.58 -21.29
N ILE A 92 4.21 0.88 -20.17
CA ILE A 92 5.55 0.43 -19.75
C ILE A 92 6.17 -0.49 -20.81
N ASP A 93 5.43 -1.50 -21.29
CA ASP A 93 5.93 -2.44 -22.30
C ASP A 93 6.24 -1.73 -23.63
N GLY A 94 5.46 -0.69 -23.99
CA GLY A 94 5.72 0.19 -25.13
C GLY A 94 7.06 0.92 -25.01
N GLU A 95 7.33 1.54 -23.86
CA GLU A 95 8.61 2.22 -23.61
C GLU A 95 9.80 1.25 -23.64
N VAL A 96 9.64 0.06 -23.06
CA VAL A 96 10.67 -1.00 -23.13
C VAL A 96 10.95 -1.40 -24.58
N SER A 97 9.93 -1.48 -25.44
CA SER A 97 10.11 -1.80 -26.86
C SER A 97 10.86 -0.71 -27.65
N HIS A 98 10.84 0.53 -27.17
CA HIS A 98 11.62 1.64 -27.71
C HIS A 98 13.05 1.72 -27.13
N GLY A 99 13.45 0.78 -26.27
CA GLY A 99 14.78 0.73 -25.66
C GLY A 99 14.92 1.55 -24.37
N ASN A 100 13.84 2.15 -23.87
CA ASN A 100 13.81 2.83 -22.58
C ASN A 100 13.68 1.80 -21.45
N GLN A 101 14.07 2.17 -20.23
CA GLN A 101 13.98 1.29 -19.05
C GLN A 101 13.29 2.01 -17.88
N PRO A 102 12.03 2.45 -18.03
CA PRO A 102 11.31 3.04 -16.91
C PRO A 102 11.11 2.01 -15.80
N PHE A 103 11.19 2.45 -14.55
CA PHE A 103 10.85 1.64 -13.39
C PHE A 103 9.63 2.22 -12.68
N VAL A 104 8.50 1.50 -12.71
CA VAL A 104 7.22 1.97 -12.19
C VAL A 104 6.93 1.43 -10.78
N TRP A 105 6.45 2.29 -9.91
CA TRP A 105 5.90 1.95 -8.61
C TRP A 105 4.39 2.06 -8.66
N ALA A 106 3.66 1.02 -8.28
CA ALA A 106 2.22 1.03 -8.12
C ALA A 106 1.85 0.80 -6.65
N PHE A 107 1.10 1.73 -6.06
CA PHE A 107 0.51 1.55 -4.73
C PHE A 107 -0.99 1.38 -4.89
N ASN A 108 -1.50 0.17 -4.66
CA ASN A 108 -2.91 -0.18 -4.79
C ASN A 108 -3.54 -0.24 -3.40
N LEU A 109 -4.25 0.82 -3.00
CA LEU A 109 -5.06 0.80 -1.78
C LEU A 109 -6.37 0.08 -2.08
N GLN A 110 -6.47 -1.15 -1.60
CA GLN A 110 -7.65 -1.99 -1.74
C GLN A 110 -8.63 -1.64 -0.63
N LEU A 111 -9.85 -1.24 -1.00
CA LEU A 111 -10.91 -0.79 -0.10
C LEU A 111 -12.07 -1.79 -0.16
N PRO A 112 -12.09 -2.79 0.74
CA PRO A 112 -13.18 -3.75 0.77
C PRO A 112 -14.50 -3.08 1.10
N SER A 113 -15.49 -3.29 0.25
CA SER A 113 -16.87 -2.87 0.47
C SER A 113 -17.81 -3.88 -0.20
N LYS A 114 -19.11 -3.57 -0.33
CA LYS A 114 -20.02 -4.40 -1.13
C LYS A 114 -19.53 -4.58 -2.58
N ASP A 115 -19.07 -3.48 -3.18
CA ASP A 115 -18.26 -3.48 -4.39
C ASP A 115 -16.83 -3.16 -3.95
N ASN A 116 -15.85 -4.00 -4.25
CA ASN A 116 -14.48 -3.72 -3.84
C ASN A 116 -13.93 -2.58 -4.70
N TYR A 117 -13.35 -1.57 -4.08
CA TYR A 117 -12.70 -0.46 -4.78
C TYR A 117 -11.19 -0.57 -4.67
N SER A 118 -10.49 -0.05 -5.67
CA SER A 118 -9.04 0.13 -5.65
C SER A 118 -8.70 1.56 -6.08
N ALA A 119 -7.95 2.25 -5.24
CA ALA A 119 -7.27 3.50 -5.58
C ALA A 119 -5.81 3.15 -5.86
N ILE A 120 -5.40 3.21 -7.13
CA ILE A 120 -4.07 2.79 -7.57
C ILE A 120 -3.27 4.00 -8.04
N PHE A 121 -2.14 4.24 -7.38
CA PHE A 121 -1.26 5.36 -7.65
C PHE A 121 0.01 4.87 -8.33
N TYR A 122 0.30 5.41 -9.50
CA TYR A 122 1.48 5.05 -10.29
C TYR A 122 2.50 6.17 -10.27
N PHE A 123 3.76 5.81 -10.00
CA PHE A 123 4.91 6.69 -10.07
C PHE A 123 6.00 6.05 -10.92
N VAL A 124 6.89 6.85 -11.50
CA VAL A 124 7.95 6.35 -12.38
C VAL A 124 9.30 6.99 -12.09
N SER A 125 10.34 6.16 -12.11
CA SER A 125 11.72 6.62 -12.33
C SER A 125 12.11 6.35 -13.78
N LEU A 126 12.65 7.36 -14.45
CA LEU A 126 13.26 7.21 -15.78
C LEU A 126 14.77 6.97 -15.68
N GLU A 127 15.35 7.32 -14.53
CA GLU A 127 16.76 7.11 -14.24
C GLU A 127 16.95 5.81 -13.44
N PRO A 128 18.10 5.13 -13.60
CA PRO A 128 18.43 3.99 -12.78
C PRO A 128 18.44 4.35 -11.30
N VAL A 129 17.93 3.44 -10.46
CA VAL A 129 17.99 3.59 -9.01
C VAL A 129 19.46 3.58 -8.57
N PRO A 130 19.94 4.59 -7.82
CA PRO A 130 21.33 4.61 -7.36
C PRO A 130 21.64 3.40 -6.48
N GLU A 131 22.71 2.67 -6.83
CA GLU A 131 23.13 1.47 -6.09
C GLU A 131 23.45 1.81 -4.63
N GLY A 132 22.96 0.98 -3.71
CA GLY A 132 23.15 1.18 -2.26
C GLY A 132 22.24 2.23 -1.64
N SER A 133 21.44 2.97 -2.42
CA SER A 133 20.41 3.87 -1.87
C SER A 133 19.35 3.09 -1.08
N LEU A 134 18.60 3.78 -0.21
CA LEU A 134 17.51 3.14 0.54
C LEU A 134 16.43 2.55 -0.38
N VAL A 135 16.21 3.16 -1.56
CA VAL A 135 15.30 2.63 -2.59
C VAL A 135 15.85 1.33 -3.19
N ASP A 136 17.13 1.29 -3.54
CA ASP A 136 17.79 0.07 -4.05
C ASP A 136 17.75 -1.07 -3.01
N GLN A 137 18.05 -0.74 -1.76
CA GLN A 137 17.97 -1.68 -0.63
C GLN A 137 16.54 -2.20 -0.42
N PHE A 138 15.52 -1.35 -0.55
CA PHE A 138 14.12 -1.77 -0.44
C PHE A 138 13.69 -2.70 -1.57
N LEU A 139 14.09 -2.40 -2.81
CA LEU A 139 13.80 -3.24 -3.97
C LEU A 139 14.47 -4.61 -3.86
N LYS A 140 15.72 -4.67 -3.37
CA LYS A 140 16.48 -5.92 -3.17
C LYS A 140 16.16 -6.63 -1.83
N GLY A 141 15.55 -5.92 -0.90
CA GLY A 141 15.28 -6.36 0.47
C GLY A 141 14.26 -7.49 0.55
N ASP A 142 14.23 -8.18 1.68
CA ASP A 142 13.26 -9.23 1.96
C ASP A 142 11.92 -8.65 2.44
N GLU A 143 10.94 -9.53 2.67
CA GLU A 143 9.61 -9.12 3.15
C GLU A 143 9.69 -8.41 4.50
N THR A 144 10.55 -8.88 5.42
CA THR A 144 10.74 -8.29 6.74
C THR A 144 11.19 -6.84 6.64
N PHE A 145 12.20 -6.58 5.81
CA PHE A 145 12.71 -5.24 5.55
C PHE A 145 11.59 -4.36 4.99
N ARG A 146 10.94 -4.78 3.89
CA ARG A 146 9.87 -3.98 3.26
C ARG A 146 8.73 -3.68 4.23
N LYS A 147 8.33 -4.69 5.02
CA LYS A 147 7.27 -4.59 6.03
C LYS A 147 7.57 -3.56 7.11
N SER A 148 8.83 -3.46 7.52
CA SER A 148 9.26 -2.55 8.57
C SER A 148 9.52 -1.11 8.09
N ARG A 149 9.64 -0.90 6.78
CA ARG A 149 10.13 0.36 6.19
C ARG A 149 9.12 1.14 5.36
N LEU A 150 8.16 0.50 4.69
CA LEU A 150 7.22 1.23 3.84
C LEU A 150 6.32 2.13 4.69
N LYS A 151 6.38 3.44 4.47
CA LYS A 151 5.67 4.46 5.25
C LYS A 151 4.68 5.24 4.38
N LEU A 152 3.53 5.55 4.95
CA LEU A 152 2.49 6.40 4.37
C LEU A 152 2.23 7.58 5.29
N ILE A 153 2.16 8.79 4.72
CA ILE A 153 1.62 9.99 5.38
C ILE A 153 0.31 10.33 4.68
N ALA A 154 -0.75 10.56 5.45
CA ALA A 154 -2.04 11.00 4.96
C ALA A 154 -2.43 12.35 5.60
N ASN A 155 -2.82 13.32 4.77
CA ASN A 155 -3.33 14.60 5.23
C ASN A 155 -4.77 14.79 4.69
N ILE A 156 -5.72 15.05 5.58
CA ILE A 156 -7.10 15.39 5.18
C ILE A 156 -7.17 16.91 4.95
N VAL A 157 -6.98 17.32 3.70
CA VAL A 157 -6.97 18.74 3.27
C VAL A 157 -8.36 19.36 3.41
N LYS A 158 -9.40 18.62 3.00
CA LYS A 158 -10.81 19.02 3.08
C LYS A 158 -11.62 17.81 3.50
N GLY A 159 -12.58 17.99 4.42
CA GLY A 159 -13.48 16.91 4.78
C GLY A 159 -14.30 17.17 6.04
N PRO A 160 -15.31 16.31 6.29
CA PRO A 160 -16.05 16.34 7.55
C PRO A 160 -15.09 16.24 8.74
N TRP A 161 -15.39 16.99 9.81
CA TRP A 161 -14.56 17.01 11.02
C TRP A 161 -14.40 15.60 11.61
N ILE A 162 -15.44 14.76 11.56
CA ILE A 162 -15.40 13.39 12.06
C ILE A 162 -14.37 12.51 11.35
N VAL A 163 -14.15 12.70 10.04
CA VAL A 163 -13.11 11.98 9.29
C VAL A 163 -11.73 12.44 9.73
N ARG A 164 -11.54 13.77 9.89
CA ARG A 164 -10.29 14.35 10.38
C ARG A 164 -9.94 13.83 11.77
N THR A 165 -10.91 13.80 12.68
CA THR A 165 -10.73 13.24 14.03
C THR A 165 -10.37 11.75 13.99
N ALA A 166 -11.06 10.95 13.18
CA ALA A 166 -10.80 9.51 13.08
C ALA A 166 -9.41 9.17 12.51
N VAL A 167 -8.94 9.99 11.56
CA VAL A 167 -7.60 9.85 10.95
C VAL A 167 -6.51 10.38 11.90
N GLY A 168 -6.83 11.36 12.73
CA GLY A 168 -5.91 11.98 13.67
C GLY A 168 -5.12 13.15 13.05
N GLU A 169 -4.42 13.89 13.91
CA GLU A 169 -3.66 15.09 13.52
C GLU A 169 -2.43 14.78 12.67
N GLN A 170 -1.81 13.61 12.89
CA GLN A 170 -0.65 13.12 12.13
C GLN A 170 -0.90 11.69 11.68
N ALA A 171 -1.58 11.52 10.53
CA ALA A 171 -1.84 10.18 10.01
C ALA A 171 -0.61 9.61 9.29
N ILE A 172 0.34 9.11 10.08
CA ILE A 172 1.56 8.47 9.60
C ILE A 172 1.51 7.01 9.99
N CYS A 173 1.63 6.09 9.05
CA CYS A 173 1.69 4.66 9.37
C CYS A 173 2.81 3.94 8.61
N ILE A 174 3.43 2.97 9.26
CA ILE A 174 4.28 1.99 8.58
C ILE A 174 3.36 0.92 8.01
N LEU A 175 3.09 1.02 6.70
CA LEU A 175 2.06 0.24 6.01
C LEU A 175 2.21 -1.26 6.26
N GLY A 176 3.42 -1.80 6.17
CA GLY A 176 3.63 -3.24 6.39
C GLY A 176 3.36 -3.69 7.83
N ARG A 177 3.50 -2.82 8.83
CA ARG A 177 3.15 -3.16 10.23
C ARG A 177 1.64 -3.04 10.46
N ALA A 178 1.03 -2.01 9.88
CA ALA A 178 -0.37 -1.66 10.08
C ALA A 178 -1.35 -2.51 9.25
N LEU A 179 -0.93 -2.93 8.05
CA LEU A 179 -1.76 -3.57 7.03
C LEU A 179 -1.03 -4.74 6.36
N SER A 180 -1.79 -5.70 5.86
CA SER A 180 -1.27 -6.74 4.97
C SER A 180 -0.91 -6.12 3.63
N CYS A 181 0.37 -6.19 3.27
CA CYS A 181 0.89 -5.69 1.99
C CYS A 181 1.45 -6.86 1.18
N LYS A 182 1.02 -7.03 -0.07
CA LYS A 182 1.62 -7.98 -1.01
C LYS A 182 2.49 -7.21 -2.00
N TYR A 183 3.75 -7.64 -2.13
CA TYR A 183 4.75 -7.04 -3.00
C TYR A 183 4.92 -7.89 -4.25
N ILE A 184 4.67 -7.31 -5.42
CA ILE A 184 4.82 -7.96 -6.72
C ILE A 184 5.86 -7.20 -7.52
N GLN A 185 6.96 -7.87 -7.86
CA GLN A 185 8.08 -7.23 -8.56
C GLN A 185 8.29 -7.87 -9.92
N GLY A 186 8.27 -7.04 -10.97
CA GLY A 186 8.68 -7.39 -12.31
C GLY A 186 10.05 -6.81 -12.67
N SER A 187 10.45 -6.93 -13.92
CA SER A 187 11.71 -6.38 -14.44
C SER A 187 11.79 -4.84 -14.40
N ASN A 188 10.63 -4.18 -14.47
CA ASN A 188 10.46 -2.76 -14.74
C ASN A 188 9.35 -2.15 -13.88
N PHE A 189 8.88 -2.87 -12.85
CA PHE A 189 7.93 -2.34 -11.90
C PHE A 189 7.99 -3.06 -10.56
N ILE A 190 7.47 -2.38 -9.54
CA ILE A 190 7.02 -2.97 -8.28
C ILE A 190 5.60 -2.50 -8.01
N GLU A 191 4.75 -3.43 -7.60
CA GLU A 191 3.38 -3.18 -7.16
C GLU A 191 3.23 -3.60 -5.70
N ILE A 192 2.56 -2.75 -4.93
CA ILE A 192 2.24 -2.95 -3.53
C ILE A 192 0.73 -2.94 -3.39
N ASP A 193 0.16 -4.12 -3.25
CA ASP A 193 -1.25 -4.33 -2.91
C ASP A 193 -1.42 -4.15 -1.40
N VAL A 194 -2.11 -3.08 -0.99
CA VAL A 194 -2.35 -2.73 0.42
C VAL A 194 -3.79 -3.06 0.77
N ASP A 195 -3.97 -4.14 1.54
CA ASP A 195 -5.29 -4.61 1.97
C ASP A 195 -5.77 -3.83 3.20
N VAL A 196 -6.52 -2.74 3.01
CA VAL A 196 -7.06 -1.96 4.13
C VAL A 196 -7.98 -2.80 5.02
N GLY A 197 -8.69 -3.77 4.45
CA GLY A 197 -9.59 -4.65 5.20
C GLY A 197 -8.88 -5.60 6.15
N SER A 198 -7.55 -5.72 6.08
CA SER A 198 -6.79 -6.58 7.00
C SER A 198 -6.70 -6.00 8.42
N SER A 199 -7.02 -4.72 8.60
CA SER A 199 -7.06 -4.05 9.90
C SER A 199 -8.47 -3.57 10.20
N ILE A 200 -9.03 -4.01 11.31
CA ILE A 200 -10.36 -3.57 11.78
C ILE A 200 -10.42 -2.04 11.89
N VAL A 201 -9.33 -1.44 12.38
CA VAL A 201 -9.22 0.01 12.59
C VAL A 201 -9.16 0.74 11.26
N ALA A 202 -8.24 0.34 10.38
CA ALA A 202 -8.07 0.99 9.07
C ALA A 202 -9.36 0.86 8.25
N ASN A 203 -9.96 -0.33 8.28
CA ASN A 203 -11.22 -0.59 7.60
C ASN A 203 -12.35 0.30 8.13
N ALA A 204 -12.45 0.50 9.45
CA ALA A 204 -13.44 1.40 10.04
C ALA A 204 -13.23 2.86 9.62
N ILE A 205 -11.99 3.35 9.65
CA ILE A 205 -11.64 4.72 9.24
C ILE A 205 -11.95 4.93 7.76
N VAL A 206 -11.57 3.98 6.90
CA VAL A 206 -11.86 4.04 5.47
C VAL A 206 -13.37 3.96 5.20
N HIS A 207 -14.13 3.13 5.89
CA HIS A 207 -15.59 3.09 5.72
C HIS A 207 -16.24 4.43 6.10
N LEU A 208 -15.79 5.05 7.19
CA LEU A 208 -16.23 6.39 7.59
C LEU A 208 -15.88 7.43 6.52
N ALA A 209 -14.64 7.42 6.02
CA ALA A 209 -14.19 8.32 4.97
C ALA A 209 -14.98 8.10 3.67
N PHE A 210 -15.19 6.83 3.28
CA PHE A 210 -15.90 6.45 2.08
C PHE A 210 -17.34 6.97 2.06
N GLY A 211 -18.03 6.98 3.21
CA GLY A 211 -19.36 7.56 3.34
C GLY A 211 -19.46 9.05 3.01
N SER A 212 -18.32 9.76 2.96
CA SER A 212 -18.24 11.19 2.65
C SER A 212 -17.23 11.51 1.53
N VAL A 213 -16.80 10.50 0.77
CA VAL A 213 -15.66 10.60 -0.19
C VAL A 213 -15.84 11.68 -1.25
N GLN A 214 -17.08 11.98 -1.66
CA GLN A 214 -17.42 13.07 -2.58
C GLN A 214 -17.21 14.48 -2.01
N THR A 215 -16.85 14.60 -0.74
CA THR A 215 -16.54 15.87 -0.06
C THR A 215 -15.14 15.88 0.56
N LEU A 216 -14.38 14.79 0.38
CA LEU A 216 -13.04 14.63 0.92
C LEU A 216 -11.98 15.08 -0.09
N THR A 217 -10.96 15.76 0.39
CA THR A 217 -9.69 15.95 -0.31
C THR A 217 -8.60 15.39 0.57
N VAL A 218 -7.84 14.45 0.04
CA VAL A 218 -6.81 13.71 0.76
C VAL A 218 -5.50 13.80 -0.01
N ASP A 219 -4.44 14.15 0.71
CA ASP A 219 -3.07 14.07 0.23
C ASP A 219 -2.41 12.84 0.85
N LEU A 220 -1.81 11.99 0.03
CA LEU A 220 -1.06 10.81 0.44
C LEU A 220 0.38 10.93 -0.05
N ALA A 221 1.36 10.63 0.80
CA ALA A 221 2.76 10.51 0.43
C ALA A 221 3.33 9.15 0.84
N PHE A 222 3.98 8.48 -0.09
CA PHE A 222 4.64 7.20 0.10
C PHE A 222 6.15 7.40 0.26
N LEU A 223 6.75 6.71 1.21
CA LEU A 223 8.15 6.88 1.59
C LEU A 223 8.73 5.56 2.11
N ILE A 224 10.05 5.50 2.20
CA ILE A 224 10.76 4.45 2.93
C ILE A 224 11.32 5.08 4.20
N GLU A 225 10.96 4.53 5.35
CA GLU A 225 11.37 5.05 6.66
C GLU A 225 12.89 4.93 6.85
N GLY A 226 13.54 6.07 7.14
CA GLY A 226 14.94 6.11 7.55
C GLY A 226 15.09 5.79 9.04
N GLN A 227 15.86 4.75 9.36
CA GLN A 227 16.13 4.25 10.71
C GLN A 227 17.62 4.36 11.10
N ALA A 228 18.50 4.71 10.17
CA ALA A 228 19.93 5.00 10.43
C ALA A 228 20.31 6.42 10.00
N GLU A 229 21.38 6.98 10.56
CA GLU A 229 21.85 8.34 10.23
C GLU A 229 22.15 8.51 8.74
N SER A 230 22.72 7.49 8.10
CA SER A 230 23.01 7.48 6.66
C SER A 230 21.78 7.44 5.76
N GLU A 231 20.60 7.19 6.33
CA GLU A 231 19.31 7.14 5.62
C GLU A 231 18.53 8.46 5.75
N LEU A 232 19.08 9.46 6.45
CA LEU A 232 18.47 10.76 6.71
C LEU A 232 19.11 11.90 5.90
N PRO A 233 18.36 12.96 5.55
CA PRO A 233 16.92 13.13 5.79
C PRO A 233 16.09 12.15 4.94
N GLU A 234 14.90 11.81 5.44
CA GLU A 234 13.95 11.02 4.67
C GLU A 234 13.53 11.77 3.40
N ARG A 235 13.26 11.01 2.34
CA ARG A 235 12.80 11.53 1.05
C ARG A 235 11.49 10.83 0.66
N ILE A 236 10.53 11.62 0.16
CA ILE A 236 9.26 11.12 -0.34
C ILE A 236 9.49 10.40 -1.67
N LEU A 237 8.98 9.17 -1.82
CA LEU A 237 9.00 8.46 -3.11
C LEU A 237 8.09 9.18 -4.10
N GLY A 238 6.84 9.40 -3.73
CA GLY A 238 5.85 10.10 -4.54
C GLY A 238 4.63 10.45 -3.69
N ALA A 239 3.89 11.46 -4.12
CA ALA A 239 2.67 11.89 -3.46
C ALA A 239 1.54 12.17 -4.45
N VAL A 240 0.32 12.07 -3.94
CA VAL A 240 -0.91 12.21 -4.69
C VAL A 240 -1.97 12.91 -3.85
N ARG A 241 -2.67 13.84 -4.48
CA ARG A 241 -3.92 14.42 -4.01
C ARG A 241 -5.03 13.74 -4.78
N PHE A 242 -6.08 13.31 -4.12
CA PHE A 242 -7.35 13.03 -4.78
C PHE A 242 -8.48 13.72 -4.02
N ALA A 243 -9.49 14.15 -4.76
CA ALA A 243 -10.56 14.96 -4.21
C ALA A 243 -11.91 14.55 -4.77
N GLU A 244 -12.89 14.53 -3.88
CA GLU A 244 -14.31 14.42 -4.21
C GLU A 244 -14.59 13.19 -5.10
N LEU A 245 -13.88 12.07 -4.86
CA LEU A 245 -13.99 10.91 -5.72
C LEU A 245 -15.43 10.41 -5.77
N ASN A 246 -15.96 10.21 -6.96
CA ASN A 246 -17.29 9.68 -7.16
C ASN A 246 -17.21 8.14 -7.27
N PRO A 247 -17.81 7.35 -6.35
CA PRO A 247 -17.86 5.90 -6.49
C PRO A 247 -18.52 5.44 -7.81
N GLY A 248 -19.44 6.25 -8.35
CA GLY A 248 -20.09 6.01 -9.64
C GLY A 248 -19.15 6.12 -10.85
N SER A 249 -18.06 6.88 -10.75
CA SER A 249 -17.08 7.02 -11.84
C SER A 249 -15.95 5.99 -11.81
N ALA A 250 -15.93 5.10 -10.80
CA ALA A 250 -14.93 4.03 -10.72
C ALA A 250 -15.00 3.14 -11.96
N GLY A 251 -13.86 2.97 -12.64
CA GLY A 251 -13.73 2.07 -13.78
C GLY A 251 -14.02 0.64 -13.36
N VAL A 252 -14.77 -0.10 -14.17
CA VAL A 252 -15.03 -1.52 -13.91
C VAL A 252 -13.77 -2.30 -14.28
N TYR A 253 -13.16 -2.95 -13.29
CA TYR A 253 -12.06 -3.87 -13.54
C TYR A 253 -12.62 -5.25 -13.89
N GLU A 254 -12.42 -5.65 -15.14
CA GLU A 254 -12.72 -7.01 -15.57
C GLU A 254 -11.60 -7.92 -15.09
N VAL A 255 -11.94 -8.84 -14.18
CA VAL A 255 -11.01 -9.87 -13.74
C VAL A 255 -10.64 -10.71 -14.97
N PRO A 256 -9.35 -10.86 -15.31
CA PRO A 256 -8.95 -11.74 -16.38
C PRO A 256 -9.48 -13.15 -16.08
N SER A 257 -10.32 -13.69 -16.96
CA SER A 257 -10.73 -15.09 -16.87
C SER A 257 -9.48 -15.97 -16.92
N GLU A 258 -9.35 -16.93 -16.00
CA GLU A 258 -8.19 -17.85 -15.90
C GLU A 258 -7.98 -18.72 -17.16
N GLU A 259 -8.83 -18.60 -18.18
CA GLU A 259 -8.74 -19.30 -19.45
C GLU A 259 -7.84 -18.54 -20.43
N GLN A 260 -6.52 -18.78 -20.32
CA GLN A 260 -5.52 -18.88 -21.40
C GLN A 260 -4.09 -18.82 -20.83
N GLN A 261 -3.79 -19.62 -19.80
CA GLN A 261 -2.51 -20.30 -19.80
C GLN A 261 -2.65 -21.46 -20.77
N GLU A 262 -2.18 -21.28 -21.99
CA GLU A 262 -1.92 -22.41 -22.89
C GLU A 262 -1.03 -23.40 -22.12
N SER A 263 -1.69 -24.45 -21.65
CA SER A 263 -1.07 -25.70 -21.29
C SER A 263 -0.24 -26.15 -22.47
N ALA A 264 1.08 -25.93 -22.41
CA ALA A 264 1.99 -26.74 -23.19
C ALA A 264 1.64 -28.21 -22.90
N PRO A 265 1.45 -29.05 -23.93
CA PRO A 265 0.99 -30.42 -23.71
C PRO A 265 1.99 -31.15 -22.82
N PHE A 266 1.51 -31.60 -21.66
CA PHE A 266 2.20 -32.52 -20.79
C PHE A 266 2.64 -33.74 -21.61
N LEU A 267 3.94 -33.86 -21.86
CA LEU A 267 4.51 -35.11 -22.37
C LEU A 267 4.39 -36.17 -21.26
N PRO A 268 3.88 -37.39 -21.53
CA PRO A 268 3.71 -38.42 -20.52
C PRO A 268 5.06 -38.81 -19.90
N ALA A 269 5.05 -39.05 -18.59
CA ALA A 269 6.20 -39.35 -17.71
C ALA A 269 6.91 -40.70 -17.99
N ARG A 270 7.22 -41.02 -19.25
CA ARG A 270 7.97 -42.23 -19.67
C ARG A 270 9.16 -41.96 -20.59
N LEU A 271 9.54 -40.70 -20.82
CA LEU A 271 10.69 -40.34 -21.68
C LEU A 271 11.91 -39.77 -20.92
N TRP A 272 11.86 -39.68 -19.58
CA TRP A 272 12.97 -39.14 -18.76
C TRP A 272 13.58 -40.16 -17.79
N GLN A 273 13.68 -41.43 -18.22
CA GLN A 273 14.67 -42.38 -17.68
C GLN A 273 15.92 -42.50 -18.58
N GLY A 274 16.14 -41.54 -19.49
CA GLY A 274 17.16 -41.62 -20.54
C GLY A 274 18.31 -40.61 -20.47
N PHE A 275 18.31 -39.62 -19.57
CA PHE A 275 19.35 -38.56 -19.58
C PHE A 275 20.08 -38.31 -18.24
N SER A 276 19.82 -39.10 -17.20
CA SER A 276 20.51 -38.94 -15.90
C SER A 276 21.85 -39.67 -15.77
N ASN A 277 22.48 -40.12 -16.85
CA ASN A 277 23.81 -40.76 -16.80
C ASN A 277 24.81 -40.19 -17.84
N MET A 278 24.66 -38.93 -18.25
CA MET A 278 25.73 -38.21 -18.95
C MET A 278 26.11 -36.97 -18.14
N LEU A 279 27.01 -37.21 -17.18
CA LEU A 279 28.07 -36.35 -16.69
C LEU A 279 28.48 -37.00 -15.37
N HIS A 280 29.59 -37.75 -15.37
CA HIS A 280 30.61 -37.89 -14.32
C HIS A 280 31.66 -38.87 -14.88
N ASN A 281 32.80 -38.34 -15.30
CA ASN A 281 34.04 -39.06 -15.62
C ASN A 281 34.66 -39.55 -14.28
N PRO A 282 35.51 -40.61 -14.15
CA PRO A 282 36.48 -41.11 -15.12
C PRO A 282 36.69 -42.65 -15.23
N GLY A 283 37.40 -43.06 -16.30
CA GLY A 283 38.52 -44.01 -16.20
C GLY A 283 38.26 -45.53 -16.04
N ASN A 284 38.47 -46.24 -17.15
CA ASN A 284 39.12 -47.55 -17.31
C ASN A 284 38.61 -48.85 -16.61
N ALA A 285 38.31 -49.81 -17.50
CA ALA A 285 38.74 -51.23 -17.50
C ALA A 285 37.94 -52.35 -16.79
N ARG A 286 37.44 -53.25 -17.66
CA ARG A 286 37.37 -54.75 -17.59
C ARG A 286 36.23 -55.45 -16.82
N GLU A 287 35.68 -56.43 -17.53
CA GLU A 287 34.62 -57.43 -17.24
C GLU A 287 34.96 -58.50 -16.15
N PRO A 288 34.17 -59.61 -15.95
CA PRO A 288 32.78 -59.76 -15.48
C PRO A 288 32.60 -60.89 -14.41
N SER A 289 31.35 -61.32 -14.17
CA SER A 289 30.87 -62.55 -13.46
C SER A 289 30.66 -62.42 -11.92
N SER A 290 29.77 -63.12 -11.19
CA SER A 290 28.85 -64.25 -11.39
C SER A 290 27.88 -64.40 -10.18
N SER A 291 26.77 -65.14 -10.40
CA SER A 291 26.08 -66.12 -9.51
C SER A 291 25.32 -65.74 -8.20
N SER A 292 23.99 -65.93 -8.26
CA SER A 292 23.12 -66.89 -7.49
C SER A 292 22.72 -66.75 -6.00
N GLN A 293 21.51 -67.30 -5.73
CA GLN A 293 20.83 -67.79 -4.48
C GLN A 293 19.78 -66.84 -3.84
N SER A 294 18.46 -67.11 -3.89
CA SER A 294 17.60 -68.11 -3.15
C SER A 294 17.52 -67.81 -1.63
N THR A 295 16.41 -67.86 -0.86
CA THR A 295 15.16 -68.65 -0.87
C THR A 295 14.21 -68.21 0.28
N ASN A 296 12.91 -68.55 0.16
CA ASN A 296 11.88 -68.88 1.19
C ASN A 296 11.25 -67.75 2.06
N GLY A 297 9.95 -67.73 2.39
CA GLY A 297 8.77 -68.62 2.17
C GLY A 297 7.50 -67.94 2.75
N SER A 298 6.30 -68.07 2.13
CA SER A 298 5.21 -69.06 2.42
C SER A 298 4.42 -68.74 3.73
N LEU A 299 3.08 -68.70 3.89
CA LEU A 299 1.83 -69.17 3.23
C LEU A 299 0.62 -68.38 3.84
N HIS A 300 -0.41 -67.96 3.07
CA HIS A 300 -1.80 -68.51 2.96
C HIS A 300 -2.59 -68.68 4.30
N ARG A 301 -3.89 -68.36 4.47
CA ARG A 301 -5.09 -68.45 3.59
C ARG A 301 -6.34 -67.80 4.27
N GLU A 302 -7.26 -67.22 3.45
CA GLU A 302 -8.76 -67.36 3.40
C GLU A 302 -9.60 -67.30 4.70
N ASP A 303 -10.85 -66.79 4.80
CA ASP A 303 -11.85 -66.18 3.91
C ASP A 303 -13.10 -65.77 4.76
N VAL A 304 -13.87 -64.77 4.28
CA VAL A 304 -15.38 -64.70 4.26
C VAL A 304 -16.13 -64.53 5.63
N ASP A 305 -17.04 -63.56 5.87
CA ASP A 305 -18.39 -63.40 5.29
C ASP A 305 -19.11 -62.06 5.65
N GLU A 306 -20.13 -61.74 4.85
CA GLU A 306 -20.99 -60.54 4.80
C GLU A 306 -22.08 -60.42 5.91
N ASN A 307 -22.60 -59.20 6.19
CA ASN A 307 -24.02 -58.82 5.93
C ASN A 307 -24.44 -57.38 6.39
N THR A 308 -24.86 -56.57 5.42
CA THR A 308 -26.19 -55.90 5.24
C THR A 308 -26.88 -55.07 6.35
N THR A 309 -26.93 -53.75 6.07
CA THR A 309 -28.09 -52.83 5.93
C THR A 309 -29.36 -52.94 6.81
N ARG A 310 -29.83 -51.81 7.36
CA ARG A 310 -31.26 -51.43 7.45
C ARG A 310 -31.50 -49.93 7.70
N ASN A 311 -32.17 -49.28 6.75
CA ASN A 311 -33.00 -48.09 6.93
C ASN A 311 -34.38 -48.48 7.50
N LEU A 312 -35.15 -47.50 7.98
CA LEU A 312 -36.62 -47.28 7.87
C LEU A 312 -37.05 -46.25 8.96
N ASN A 313 -37.47 -45.03 8.58
CA ASN A 313 -38.87 -44.51 8.51
C ASN A 313 -39.41 -43.96 9.84
N LYS A 314 -40.37 -43.03 9.96
CA LYS A 314 -41.03 -41.95 9.18
C LYS A 314 -42.15 -41.41 10.12
N ASP A 315 -42.88 -40.37 9.70
CA ASP A 315 -44.19 -39.87 10.20
C ASP A 315 -44.11 -38.81 11.33
N ASP A 316 -45.02 -37.85 11.54
CA ASP A 316 -46.00 -37.02 10.77
C ASP A 316 -46.61 -36.06 11.84
N VAL A 317 -46.72 -34.73 11.62
CA VAL A 317 -47.99 -33.93 11.50
C VAL A 317 -48.59 -33.36 12.82
N ASP A 318 -49.30 -32.22 12.66
CA ASP A 318 -50.08 -31.36 13.60
C ASP A 318 -49.27 -30.29 14.38
N GLY A 319 -49.52 -28.98 14.35
CA GLY A 319 -50.67 -28.18 13.90
C GLY A 319 -51.41 -27.55 15.09
N ASN A 320 -51.12 -26.31 15.49
CA ASN A 320 -52.16 -25.33 15.85
C ASN A 320 -51.68 -23.88 16.02
N THR A 321 -52.57 -22.97 15.62
CA THR A 321 -52.54 -21.49 15.74
C THR A 321 -53.30 -21.05 17.00
N THR A 322 -52.92 -19.91 17.62
CA THR A 322 -53.76 -18.81 18.19
C THR A 322 -52.94 -18.05 19.27
N ARG A 323 -52.50 -16.79 19.06
CA ARG A 323 -53.19 -15.48 19.18
C ARG A 323 -53.62 -15.13 20.62
N SER A 324 -52.87 -14.25 21.32
CA SER A 324 -53.34 -12.90 21.72
C SER A 324 -52.36 -12.14 22.64
N LEU A 325 -52.03 -10.92 22.21
CA LEU A 325 -51.97 -9.63 22.93
C LEU A 325 -51.75 -9.64 24.46
N HIS A 326 -50.76 -8.87 24.93
CA HIS A 326 -50.96 -7.74 25.87
C HIS A 326 -49.82 -6.73 25.69
N LYS A 327 -50.16 -5.46 25.87
CA LYS A 327 -49.38 -4.24 25.66
C LYS A 327 -49.44 -3.51 27.00
N GLU A 328 -48.29 -3.21 27.59
CA GLU A 328 -48.04 -2.42 28.80
C GLU A 328 -46.50 -2.36 28.92
N ASP A 329 -45.83 -1.35 29.43
CA ASP A 329 -45.93 0.10 29.33
C ASP A 329 -44.49 0.61 29.52
N LEU A 330 -44.24 1.86 29.14
CA LEU A 330 -42.97 2.56 29.34
C LEU A 330 -42.59 2.67 30.82
N ASP A 331 -41.37 2.24 31.16
CA ASP A 331 -40.63 2.75 32.32
C ASP A 331 -39.23 3.17 31.88
N ASP A 332 -38.99 4.46 32.05
CA ASP A 332 -37.74 5.16 31.81
C ASP A 332 -36.78 4.95 33.00
N ASN A 333 -35.49 5.13 32.70
CA ASN A 333 -34.37 5.33 33.62
C ASN A 333 -33.67 4.08 34.19
N THR A 334 -32.52 3.73 33.60
CA THR A 334 -31.29 3.45 34.36
C THR A 334 -30.08 3.70 33.47
N THR A 335 -29.40 4.81 33.77
CA THR A 335 -27.97 5.07 33.58
C THR A 335 -27.12 3.81 33.36
N GLY A 336 -26.53 3.68 32.17
CA GLY A 336 -25.64 2.58 31.83
C GLY A 336 -24.70 2.90 30.67
N SER A 337 -23.48 3.30 31.01
CA SER A 337 -22.26 3.08 30.23
C SER A 337 -21.93 4.06 29.09
N LEU A 338 -21.59 5.29 29.51
CA LEU A 338 -20.47 6.04 28.92
C LEU A 338 -19.17 5.24 29.13
N HIS A 339 -18.84 4.30 28.24
CA HIS A 339 -17.51 3.65 28.20
C HIS A 339 -17.18 3.00 26.84
N LYS A 340 -17.84 3.40 25.74
CA LYS A 340 -17.53 2.89 24.39
C LYS A 340 -16.88 3.90 23.44
N GLU A 341 -16.84 5.18 23.80
CA GLU A 341 -16.21 6.21 22.94
C GLU A 341 -14.69 6.28 23.14
N ASP A 342 -14.19 6.15 24.38
CA ASP A 342 -12.74 6.22 24.68
C ASP A 342 -11.92 5.05 24.10
N ALA A 343 -12.54 3.89 23.85
CA ALA A 343 -11.86 2.73 23.31
C ALA A 343 -11.59 2.86 21.80
N ASN A 344 -12.46 3.56 21.07
CA ASN A 344 -12.33 3.67 19.62
C ASN A 344 -11.28 4.72 19.22
N GLU A 345 -11.19 5.81 19.99
CA GLU A 345 -10.19 6.87 19.80
C GLU A 345 -8.77 6.38 20.10
N LYS A 346 -8.59 5.59 21.17
CA LYS A 346 -7.31 4.93 21.49
C LYS A 346 -6.86 3.90 20.46
N THR A 347 -7.78 3.29 19.71
CA THR A 347 -7.46 2.24 18.74
C THR A 347 -7.09 2.83 17.37
N ALA A 348 -7.74 3.93 16.95
CA ALA A 348 -7.34 4.70 15.77
C ALA A 348 -5.92 5.29 15.91
N ALA A 349 -5.59 5.79 17.11
CA ALA A 349 -4.26 6.26 17.45
C ALA A 349 -3.18 5.18 17.19
N ASN A 350 -3.43 3.90 17.48
CA ASN A 350 -2.45 2.83 17.26
C ASN A 350 -2.19 2.48 15.79
N LEU A 351 -3.10 2.81 14.85
CA LEU A 351 -2.84 2.59 13.42
C LEU A 351 -1.89 3.66 12.86
N PHE A 352 -1.98 4.88 13.39
CA PHE A 352 -1.23 6.05 12.95
C PHE A 352 -0.17 6.52 13.97
N GLN A 353 0.16 5.70 14.97
CA GLN A 353 1.22 5.98 15.95
C GLN A 353 2.09 4.75 16.21
N GLU A 354 3.32 4.82 15.68
CA GLU A 354 4.51 4.14 16.23
C GLU A 354 5.76 5.02 16.09
N ASP A 355 5.59 6.35 16.04
CA ASP A 355 6.65 7.31 16.36
C ASP A 355 6.41 7.72 17.81
N GLY A 356 7.33 7.36 18.73
CA GLY A 356 7.19 7.58 20.17
C GLY A 356 6.73 9.00 20.52
N TYR A 357 5.75 9.07 21.43
CA TYR A 357 5.25 10.30 22.04
C TYR A 357 6.41 11.19 22.53
N GLU A 358 6.37 12.47 22.18
CA GLU A 358 6.44 13.57 23.15
C GLU A 358 5.95 14.88 22.51
N SER A 359 4.83 15.37 23.03
CA SER A 359 4.29 16.70 22.75
C SER A 359 5.30 17.73 23.26
N ALA A 360 5.85 18.56 22.37
CA ALA A 360 6.48 19.81 22.79
C ALA A 360 5.38 20.78 23.24
N THR A 361 5.11 20.80 24.54
CA THR A 361 4.45 21.94 25.16
C THR A 361 5.35 23.16 24.98
N GLY A 362 4.97 24.09 24.11
CA GLY A 362 5.57 25.43 24.10
C GLY A 362 5.27 26.09 25.44
N SER A 363 6.32 26.36 26.22
CA SER A 363 6.20 27.23 27.39
C SER A 363 5.85 28.64 26.91
N PHE A 364 4.66 29.11 27.25
CA PHE A 364 4.38 30.53 27.29
C PHE A 364 5.31 31.15 28.33
N HIS A 365 6.30 31.91 27.88
CA HIS A 365 6.90 32.95 28.71
C HIS A 365 5.95 34.14 28.66
N GLU A 366 5.44 34.54 29.82
CA GLU A 366 4.81 35.84 30.05
C GLU A 366 5.81 36.93 29.64
N GLU A 367 5.44 37.73 28.65
CA GLU A 367 6.05 39.04 28.40
C GLU A 367 5.56 39.99 29.49
N ASP A 368 6.41 40.21 30.49
CA ASP A 368 6.30 41.39 31.35
C ASP A 368 6.71 42.62 30.54
N THR A 369 5.73 43.50 30.33
CA THR A 369 5.93 44.85 29.81
C THR A 369 6.68 45.70 30.84
N GLU A 370 7.92 46.08 30.54
CA GLU A 370 8.54 47.27 31.11
C GLU A 370 8.96 48.22 29.98
N GLU A 371 8.18 49.31 29.86
CA GLU A 371 8.61 50.54 29.19
C GLU A 371 9.84 51.08 29.92
N ASP A 372 10.94 51.30 29.21
CA ASP A 372 11.93 52.25 29.70
C ASP A 372 12.48 53.15 28.60
N THR A 373 12.44 54.43 28.95
CA THR A 373 12.60 55.60 28.09
C THR A 373 14.04 55.79 27.60
N ASN A 374 14.17 56.14 26.32
CA ASN A 374 15.42 56.57 25.69
C ASN A 374 15.90 57.91 26.29
N GLY A 375 16.96 57.85 27.11
CA GLY A 375 17.71 58.99 27.62
C GLY A 375 19.07 59.13 26.93
N SER A 376 19.20 60.17 26.11
CA SER A 376 20.43 60.69 25.52
C SER A 376 21.58 60.87 26.52
N SER A 377 22.83 60.52 26.15
CA SER A 377 23.94 61.50 25.94
C SER A 377 25.34 60.88 25.82
N HIS A 378 26.04 61.33 24.76
CA HIS A 378 27.49 61.52 24.53
C HIS A 378 28.55 60.84 25.45
N LYS A 379 29.59 60.24 24.83
CA LYS A 379 30.86 60.90 24.41
C LYS A 379 31.87 59.89 23.85
N GLY A 380 32.66 60.27 22.84
CA GLY A 380 33.87 59.55 22.43
C GLY A 380 34.28 59.80 20.98
N ASP A 381 34.86 60.98 20.73
CA ASP A 381 35.48 61.37 19.45
C ASP A 381 36.78 60.61 19.15
N ALA A 382 37.00 60.27 17.88
CA ALA A 382 38.25 60.49 17.16
C ALA A 382 38.05 60.13 15.67
N ASP A 383 38.14 61.11 14.76
CA ASP A 383 39.06 61.06 13.61
C ASP A 383 38.96 62.33 12.74
N GLU A 384 40.00 63.15 12.88
CA GLU A 384 40.82 63.76 11.83
C GLU A 384 40.38 63.53 10.36
N ASN A 385 39.92 64.59 9.66
CA ASN A 385 40.65 65.10 8.48
C ASN A 385 40.12 66.45 7.95
N THR A 386 41.09 67.33 7.71
CA THR A 386 41.10 68.60 6.98
C THR A 386 40.31 68.68 5.67
N LYS A 387 39.50 69.73 5.48
CA LYS A 387 39.83 70.90 4.64
C LYS A 387 38.81 72.04 4.77
#